data_AF-A0A528A307-F1
#
_entry.id   AF-A0A528A307-F1
#
_cell.length_a   1.000
_cell.length_b   1.000
_cell.length_c   1.000
_cell.angle_alpha   90.00
_cell.angle_beta   90.00
_cell.angle_gamma   90.00
#
_symmetry.space_group_name_H-M   'P 1'
#
loop_
_entity.id
_entity.type
_entity.pdbx_description
1 polymer ?
#
loop_
_entity_poly.entity_id
_entity_poly.type
_entity_poly.pdbx_seq_one_letter_code
_entity_poly.pdbx_strand_id
1 'polypeptide(L)'
;DSYGLWPIDQLLPVFSRDAAGIFLDLLSRILMMALTLVFPLIISMLLSDLVLAFLARASPHLNVFALSLIVKTLVFSLVFVLYAAFLLFYMERDLGFLHEAGRQIEAIGCRNCQ
;
A
#
# COMPACT_ATOMS: atom_id res chain seq x y z
N ASP A 1 3.95 18.51 -19.74
CA ASP A 1 5.43 18.51 -19.81
C ASP A 1 6.07 18.34 -18.44
N SER A 2 6.70 17.17 -18.19
CA SER A 2 7.28 16.77 -16.89
C SER A 2 8.46 17.66 -16.41
N TYR A 3 9.04 18.47 -17.29
CA TYR A 3 10.24 19.26 -17.01
C TYR A 3 9.98 20.60 -16.30
N GLY A 4 8.72 21.03 -16.17
CA GLY A 4 8.38 22.24 -15.40
C GLY A 4 8.42 22.04 -13.88
N LEU A 5 8.38 20.79 -13.42
CA LEU A 5 8.30 20.41 -12.00
C LEU A 5 9.63 19.92 -11.42
N TRP A 6 10.50 19.36 -12.27
CA TRP A 6 11.81 18.88 -11.92
C TRP A 6 12.82 19.30 -13.02
N PRO A 7 13.35 20.53 -12.98
CA PRO A 7 14.41 20.92 -13.87
C PRO A 7 15.64 20.05 -13.58
N ILE A 8 16.27 19.50 -14.62
CA ILE A 8 17.47 18.63 -14.52
C ILE A 8 18.65 19.34 -13.81
N ASP A 9 18.61 20.66 -13.71
CA ASP A 9 19.59 21.50 -13.00
C ASP A 9 19.42 21.51 -11.47
N GLN A 10 18.34 20.98 -10.89
CA GLN A 10 18.13 20.98 -9.44
C GLN A 10 17.72 19.60 -8.92
N LEU A 11 18.52 19.08 -7.98
CA LEU A 11 18.32 17.77 -7.35
C LEU A 11 17.11 17.73 -6.39
N LEU A 12 16.52 18.89 -6.09
CA LEU A 12 15.41 19.07 -5.15
C LEU A 12 14.42 20.08 -5.76
N PRO A 13 13.12 19.77 -5.84
CA PRO A 13 12.11 20.73 -6.25
C PRO A 13 12.07 21.88 -5.23
N VAL A 14 11.81 23.09 -5.69
CA VAL A 14 11.78 24.30 -4.86
C VAL A 14 10.84 24.06 -3.67
N PHE A 15 11.40 23.90 -2.46
CA PHE A 15 10.68 23.66 -1.20
C PHE A 15 9.89 24.93 -0.79
N SER A 16 8.83 25.24 -1.53
CA SER A 16 7.76 26.11 -1.07
C SER A 16 6.90 25.34 -0.05
N ARG A 17 6.36 26.03 0.97
CA ARG A 17 5.50 25.42 2.02
C ARG A 17 4.32 24.65 1.42
N ASP A 18 3.83 25.07 0.25
CA ASP A 18 2.71 24.42 -0.44
C ASP A 18 3.12 23.07 -1.06
N ALA A 19 4.35 22.96 -1.58
CA ALA A 19 4.86 21.70 -2.18
C ALA A 19 5.08 20.61 -1.12
N ALA A 20 5.55 20.98 0.07
CA ALA A 20 5.73 20.05 1.19
C ALA A 20 4.39 19.48 1.71
N GLY A 21 3.35 20.32 1.77
CA GLY A 21 2.01 19.89 2.17
C GLY A 21 1.40 18.87 1.21
N ILE A 22 1.56 19.09 -0.09
CA ILE A 22 1.08 18.17 -1.14
C ILE A 22 1.80 16.82 -1.05
N PHE A 23 3.13 16.82 -0.88
CA PHE A 23 3.90 15.58 -0.76
C PHE A 23 3.53 14.76 0.48
N LEU A 24 3.32 15.43 1.62
CA LEU A 24 2.85 14.78 2.85
C LEU A 24 1.44 14.20 2.70
N ASP A 25 0.53 14.90 2.03
CA ASP A 25 -0.82 14.40 1.76
C ASP A 25 -0.80 13.16 0.85
N LEU A 26 0.03 13.19 -0.20
CA LEU A 26 0.27 12.03 -1.07
C LEU A 26 0.81 10.83 -0.29
N LEU A 27 1.84 11.04 0.54
CA LEU A 27 2.42 9.97 1.36
C LEU A 27 1.39 9.39 2.33
N SER A 28 0.62 10.25 3.00
CA SER A 28 -0.44 9.84 3.92
C SER A 28 -1.49 8.98 3.23
N ARG A 29 -1.93 9.38 2.03
CA ARG A 29 -2.89 8.61 1.24
C ARG A 29 -2.34 7.27 0.79
N ILE A 30 -1.09 7.21 0.34
CA ILE A 30 -0.44 5.95 -0.05
C ILE A 30 -0.36 5.00 1.16
N LEU A 31 0.04 5.52 2.32
CA LEU A 31 0.08 4.72 3.56
C LEU A 31 -1.31 4.22 3.94
N MET A 32 -2.34 5.08 3.87
CA MET A 32 -3.71 4.71 4.21
C MET A 32 -4.27 3.64 3.25
N MET A 33 -4.00 3.76 1.94
CA MET A 33 -4.34 2.74 0.95
C MET A 33 -3.62 1.42 1.24
N ALA A 34 -2.30 1.46 1.46
CA ALA A 34 -1.51 0.27 1.75
C ALA A 34 -2.02 -0.44 3.01
N LEU A 35 -2.31 0.31 4.07
CA LEU A 35 -2.84 -0.25 5.31
C LEU A 35 -4.22 -0.89 5.10
N THR A 36 -5.11 -0.21 4.38
CA THR A 36 -6.46 -0.72 4.06
C THR A 36 -6.38 -2.01 3.25
N LEU A 37 -5.47 -2.08 2.28
CA LEU A 37 -5.27 -3.25 1.42
C LEU A 37 -4.73 -4.45 2.20
N VAL A 38 -3.78 -4.19 3.11
CA VAL A 38 -3.08 -5.22 3.87
C VAL A 38 -3.84 -5.64 5.13
N PHE A 39 -4.75 -4.81 5.64
CA PHE A 39 -5.58 -5.07 6.82
C PHE A 39 -6.24 -6.47 6.87
N PRO A 40 -7.01 -6.91 5.85
CA PRO A 40 -7.62 -8.24 5.87
C PRO A 40 -6.59 -9.37 5.86
N LEU A 41 -5.47 -9.17 5.17
CA LEU A 41 -4.37 -10.14 5.12
C LEU A 41 -3.70 -10.28 6.49
N ILE A 42 -3.43 -9.18 7.19
CA ILE A 42 -2.88 -9.20 8.56
C ILE A 42 -3.81 -9.97 9.51
N ILE A 43 -5.13 -9.72 9.46
CA ILE A 43 -6.09 -10.42 10.31
C ILE A 43 -6.04 -11.93 10.06
N SER A 44 -6.00 -12.36 8.79
CA SER A 44 -5.92 -13.78 8.43
C SER A 44 -4.60 -14.44 8.89
N MET A 45 -3.49 -13.72 8.77
CA MET A 45 -2.17 -14.15 9.25
C MET A 45 -2.16 -14.30 10.76
N LEU A 46 -2.70 -13.33 11.49
CA LEU A 46 -2.82 -13.37 12.94
C LEU A 46 -3.68 -14.55 13.41
N LEU A 47 -4.79 -14.82 12.71
CA LEU A 47 -5.66 -15.95 13.00
C LEU A 47 -4.92 -17.28 12.77
N SER A 48 -4.10 -17.34 11.71
CA SER A 48 -3.25 -18.51 11.42
C SER A 48 -2.24 -18.76 12.55
N ASP A 49 -1.62 -17.71 13.06
CA ASP A 49 -0.70 -17.79 14.21
C ASP A 49 -1.40 -18.29 15.47
N LEU A 50 -2.63 -17.84 15.72
CA LEU A 50 -3.43 -18.31 16.85
C LEU A 50 -3.74 -19.81 16.72
N VAL A 51 -4.18 -20.27 15.55
CA VAL A 51 -4.46 -21.69 15.27
C VAL A 51 -3.21 -22.54 15.47
N LEU A 52 -2.06 -22.09 14.95
CA LEU A 52 -0.79 -22.78 15.12
C LEU A 52 -0.36 -22.85 16.58
N ALA A 53 -0.56 -21.79 17.36
CA ALA A 53 -0.26 -21.77 18.79
C ALA A 53 -1.13 -22.77 19.58
N PHE A 54 -2.42 -22.89 19.25
CA PHE A 54 -3.29 -23.93 19.81
C PHE A 54 -2.84 -25.34 19.42
N LEU A 55 -2.48 -25.54 18.15
CA LEU A 55 -2.05 -26.84 17.65
C LEU A 55 -0.71 -27.29 18.27
N ALA A 56 0.21 -26.35 18.48
CA ALA A 56 1.47 -26.58 19.19
C ALA A 56 1.26 -27.11 20.61
N ARG A 57 0.21 -26.64 21.31
CA ARG A 57 -0.18 -27.16 22.63
C ARG A 57 -0.85 -28.53 22.57
N ALA A 58 -1.63 -28.81 21.52
CA ALA A 58 -2.36 -30.06 21.38
C ALA A 58 -1.46 -31.24 20.97
N SER A 59 -0.39 -30.99 20.21
CA SER A 59 0.57 -32.03 19.83
C SER A 59 2.00 -31.48 19.82
N PRO A 60 2.75 -31.65 20.93
CA PRO A 60 4.13 -31.17 21.04
C PRO A 60 5.12 -31.93 20.13
N HIS A 61 4.69 -33.01 19.47
CA HIS A 61 5.52 -33.78 18.53
C HIS A 61 5.44 -33.28 17.08
N LEU A 62 4.51 -32.38 16.75
CA LEU A 62 4.45 -31.78 15.41
C LEU A 62 5.57 -30.74 15.26
N ASN A 63 6.25 -30.74 14.12
CA ASN A 63 7.22 -29.70 13.80
C ASN A 63 6.48 -28.40 13.42
N VAL A 64 6.03 -27.67 14.44
CA VAL A 64 5.24 -26.43 14.31
C VAL A 64 6.00 -25.40 13.47
N PHE A 65 7.34 -25.41 13.50
CA PHE A 65 8.16 -24.50 12.70
C PHE A 65 7.98 -24.72 11.19
N ALA A 66 8.02 -25.97 10.73
CA ALA A 66 7.78 -26.31 9.33
C ALA A 66 6.31 -26.10 8.93
N LEU A 67 5.38 -26.46 9.83
CA LEU A 67 3.95 -26.30 9.60
C LEU A 67 3.53 -24.83 9.52
N SER A 68 4.19 -23.95 10.28
CA SER A 68 3.92 -22.52 10.31
C SER A 68 4.02 -21.88 8.93
N LEU A 69 5.09 -22.22 8.19
CA LEU A 69 5.34 -21.69 6.85
C LEU A 69 4.29 -22.17 5.85
N ILE A 70 3.95 -23.45 5.91
CA ILE A 70 2.96 -24.08 5.02
C ILE A 70 1.57 -23.47 5.26
N VAL A 71 1.13 -23.40 6.51
CA VAL A 71 -0.19 -22.87 6.88
C VAL A 71 -0.32 -21.40 6.49
N LYS A 72 0.69 -20.58 6.83
CA LYS A 72 0.69 -19.16 6.44
C LYS A 72 0.59 -18.97 4.93
N THR A 73 1.35 -19.74 4.15
CA THR A 73 1.34 -19.65 2.68
C THR A 73 -0.02 -20.06 2.10
N LEU A 74 -0.62 -21.12 2.63
CA LEU A 74 -1.92 -21.61 2.19
C LEU A 74 -3.05 -20.63 2.52
N VAL A 75 -3.06 -20.09 3.74
CA VAL A 75 -4.05 -19.08 4.16
C VAL A 75 -3.89 -17.80 3.35
N PHE A 76 -2.66 -17.33 3.16
CA PHE A 76 -2.39 -16.16 2.33
C PHE A 76 -2.89 -16.37 0.90
N SER A 77 -2.56 -17.50 0.27
CA SER A 77 -2.99 -17.81 -1.09
C SER A 77 -4.52 -17.88 -1.20
N LEU A 78 -5.19 -18.56 -0.27
CA LEU A 78 -6.65 -18.70 -0.27
C LEU A 78 -7.33 -17.32 -0.12
N VAL A 79 -6.92 -16.55 0.89
CA VAL A 79 -7.49 -15.22 1.14
C VAL A 79 -7.19 -14.28 -0.02
N PHE A 80 -5.99 -14.33 -0.59
CA PHE A 80 -5.62 -13.49 -1.73
C PHE A 80 -6.48 -13.79 -2.96
N VAL A 81 -6.73 -15.07 -3.29
CA VAL A 81 -7.60 -15.44 -4.42
C VAL A 81 -9.03 -14.96 -4.22
N LEU A 82 -9.59 -15.14 -3.01
CA LEU A 82 -10.95 -14.68 -2.70
C LEU A 82 -11.06 -13.15 -2.70
N TYR A 83 -9.99 -12.47 -2.28
CA TYR A 83 -9.94 -11.01 -2.18
C TYR A 83 -9.51 -10.33 -3.49
N ALA A 84 -8.89 -11.06 -4.43
CA ALA A 84 -8.33 -10.50 -5.66
C ALA A 84 -9.37 -9.71 -6.48
N ALA A 85 -10.61 -10.21 -6.58
CA ALA A 85 -11.68 -9.52 -7.28
C ALA A 85 -12.03 -8.17 -6.62
N PHE A 86 -12.08 -8.12 -5.28
CA PHE A 86 -12.28 -6.87 -4.55
C PHE A 86 -11.10 -5.93 -4.74
N LEU A 87 -9.88 -6.46 -4.72
CA LEU A 87 -8.64 -5.71 -4.89
C LEU A 87 -8.60 -5.00 -6.24
N LEU A 88 -8.99 -5.69 -7.32
CA LEU A 88 -9.10 -5.12 -8.67
C LEU A 88 -10.14 -3.98 -8.72
N PHE A 89 -11.30 -4.18 -8.12
CA PHE A 89 -12.35 -3.15 -8.06
C PHE A 89 -11.93 -1.93 -7.21
N TYR A 90 -11.22 -2.18 -6.11
CA TYR A 90 -10.66 -1.13 -5.26
C TYR A 90 -9.64 -0.29 -6.03
N MET A 91 -8.71 -0.92 -6.76
CA MET A 91 -7.73 -0.21 -7.57
C MET A 91 -8.39 0.65 -8.65
N GLU A 92 -9.39 0.13 -9.36
CA GLU A 92 -10.12 0.89 -10.39
C GLU A 92 -10.74 2.18 -9.81
N ARG A 93 -11.34 2.10 -8.63
CA ARG A 93 -12.00 3.23 -7.97
C ARG A 93 -11.00 4.26 -7.41
N ASP A 94 -9.88 3.81 -6.86
CA ASP A 94 -8.89 4.68 -6.19
C ASP A 94 -7.90 5.31 -7.19
N LEU A 95 -7.64 4.66 -8.35
CA LEU A 95 -6.78 5.18 -9.43
C LEU A 95 -7.22 6.57 -9.95
N GLY A 96 -8.49 6.94 -9.79
CA GLY A 96 -8.99 8.28 -10.11
C GLY A 96 -8.28 9.41 -9.35
N PHE A 97 -7.86 9.16 -8.10
CA PHE A 97 -7.13 10.14 -7.29
C PHE A 97 -5.75 10.49 -7.88
N LEU A 98 -5.05 9.52 -8.48
CA LEU A 98 -3.74 9.76 -9.10
C LEU A 98 -3.84 10.66 -10.33
N HIS A 99 -4.95 10.56 -11.07
CA HIS A 99 -5.23 11.46 -12.20
C HIS A 99 -5.52 12.90 -11.73
N GLU A 100 -6.22 13.05 -10.61
CA GLU A 100 -6.52 14.35 -10.00
C GLU A 100 -5.24 15.01 -9.45
N ALA A 101 -4.38 14.25 -8.77
CA ALA A 101 -3.10 14.71 -8.26
C ALA A 101 -2.17 15.19 -9.40
N GLY A 102 -2.15 14.48 -10.53
CA GLY A 102 -1.40 14.91 -11.73
C GLY A 102 -1.80 16.31 -12.20
N ARG A 103 -3.11 16.62 -12.23
CA ARG A 103 -3.58 17.96 -12.63
C ARG A 103 -3.21 19.06 -11.64
N GLN A 104 -3.24 18.77 -10.34
CA GLN A 104 -2.88 19.78 -9.33
C GLN A 104 -1.41 20.15 -9.40
N ILE A 105 -0.55 19.16 -9.68
CA ILE A 105 0.88 19.36 -9.84
C ILE A 105 1.15 20.15 -11.15
N GLU A 106 0.41 19.88 -12.22
CA GLU A 106 0.51 20.62 -13.50
C GLU A 106 0.03 22.08 -13.39
N ALA A 107 -0.99 22.35 -12.56
CA ALA A 107 -1.47 23.70 -12.28
C ALA A 107 -0.45 24.59 -11.53
N ILE A 108 0.46 23.98 -10.76
CA ILE A 108 1.55 24.71 -10.07
C ILE A 108 2.69 25.02 -11.06
N GLY A 109 2.98 24.12 -12.00
CA GLY A 109 3.98 24.34 -13.05
C GLY A 109 3.66 25.51 -13.98
N CYS A 110 2.37 25.74 -14.28
CA CYS A 110 1.92 26.84 -15.14
C CYS A 110 1.88 28.22 -14.44
N ARG A 111 1.82 28.29 -13.10
CA ARG A 111 1.85 29.59 -12.38
C ARG A 111 3.21 30.28 -12.42
N ASN A 112 4.26 29.55 -12.73
CA ASN A 112 5.61 30.07 -12.96
C ASN A 112 5.91 30.31 -14.45
N CYS A 113 4.92 30.17 -15.35
CA CYS A 113 5.00 30.64 -16.73
C CYS A 113 4.62 32.12 -16.78
N GLN A 114 5.45 32.97 -16.17
CA GLN A 114 5.54 34.39 -16.50
C GLN A 114 7.00 34.73 -16.76
#